data_AF-D8IVI0-F1
#
_entry.id   AF-D8IVI0-F1
#
_cell.length_a   1.000
_cell.length_b   1.000
_cell.length_c   1.000
_cell.angle_alpha   90.00
_cell.angle_beta   90.00
_cell.angle_gamma   90.00
#
_symmetry.space_group_name_H-M   'P 1'
#
loop_
_entity.id
_entity.type
_entity.pdbx_description
1 polymer ?
#
loop_
_entity_poly.entity_id
_entity_poly.type
_entity_poly.pdbx_seq_one_letter_code
_entity_poly.pdbx_strand_id
1 'polypeptide(L)'
;MKLFLDVTRITMIYLHIIAMIAAAVSIVMVDFLAFNRQGSPALARMIDRLATVVLLSLLALWATGLTVIGIDTGFDPHLIAQNGKLLAKLLVVTILSINGVGVHLYVLPRLADGGQRTALLGSLTLSIGVVSAVSWGYAAFLGIAKALSPHLGFGGFIALYALAIALAWMVAVLIVRPRLLRPRGLQKAQAAIL
;
A
#
# COMPACT_ATOMS: atom_id res chain seq x y z
N MET A 1 -7.40 -16.02 -33.17
CA MET A 1 -6.28 -15.78 -32.25
C MET A 1 -6.32 -14.39 -31.60
N LYS A 2 -6.45 -13.29 -32.36
CA LYS A 2 -6.50 -11.92 -31.83
C LYS A 2 -7.62 -11.67 -30.80
N LEU A 3 -8.85 -12.07 -31.11
CA LEU A 3 -9.99 -11.95 -30.18
C LEU A 3 -9.77 -12.64 -28.83
N PHE A 4 -9.15 -13.83 -28.83
CA PHE A 4 -8.87 -14.58 -27.60
C PHE A 4 -7.86 -13.83 -26.70
N LEU A 5 -6.82 -13.24 -27.29
CA LEU A 5 -5.84 -12.43 -26.57
C LEU A 5 -6.47 -11.16 -26.00
N ASP A 6 -7.33 -10.49 -26.77
CA ASP A 6 -8.03 -9.27 -26.33
C ASP A 6 -8.97 -9.55 -25.16
N VAL A 7 -9.76 -10.63 -25.24
CA VAL A 7 -10.65 -11.07 -24.15
C VAL A 7 -9.84 -11.45 -22.90
N THR A 8 -8.75 -12.17 -23.07
CA THR A 8 -7.86 -12.55 -21.96
C THR A 8 -7.27 -11.31 -21.29
N ARG A 9 -6.75 -10.37 -22.07
CA ARG A 9 -6.18 -9.11 -21.60
C ARG A 9 -7.17 -8.30 -20.77
N ILE A 10 -8.39 -8.10 -21.29
CA ILE A 10 -9.44 -7.34 -20.60
C ILE A 10 -9.84 -8.05 -19.29
N THR A 11 -9.97 -9.38 -19.33
CA THR A 11 -10.31 -10.19 -18.14
C THR A 11 -9.23 -10.04 -17.07
N MET A 12 -7.95 -10.13 -17.43
CA MET A 12 -6.84 -9.97 -16.49
C MET A 12 -6.78 -8.56 -15.89
N ILE A 13 -7.03 -7.52 -16.70
CA ILE A 13 -7.12 -6.14 -16.19
C ILE A 13 -8.28 -6.00 -15.20
N TYR A 14 -9.44 -6.60 -15.49
CA TYR A 14 -10.59 -6.57 -14.60
C TYR A 14 -10.30 -7.27 -13.26
N LEU A 15 -9.71 -8.47 -13.30
CA LEU A 15 -9.27 -9.19 -12.10
C LEU A 15 -8.23 -8.41 -11.30
N HIS A 16 -7.30 -7.72 -11.97
CA HIS A 16 -6.32 -6.84 -11.34
C HIS A 16 -6.99 -5.71 -10.55
N ILE A 17 -8.03 -5.08 -11.12
CA ILE A 17 -8.79 -4.02 -10.45
C ILE A 17 -9.55 -4.58 -9.24
N ILE A 18 -10.17 -5.76 -9.36
CA ILE A 18 -10.85 -6.42 -8.23
C ILE A 18 -9.85 -6.69 -7.09
N ALA A 19 -8.67 -7.23 -7.41
CA ALA A 19 -7.62 -7.48 -6.41
C ALA A 19 -7.17 -6.17 -5.73
N MET A 20 -7.02 -5.09 -6.48
CA MET A 20 -6.70 -3.77 -5.93
C MET A 20 -7.78 -3.27 -4.95
N ILE A 21 -9.06 -3.44 -5.30
CA ILE A 21 -10.19 -3.05 -4.44
C ILE A 21 -10.23 -3.89 -3.16
N ALA A 22 -10.07 -5.22 -3.29
CA ALA A 22 -10.05 -6.13 -2.15
C ALA A 22 -8.92 -5.79 -1.16
N ALA A 23 -7.73 -5.48 -1.68
CA ALA A 23 -6.62 -4.98 -0.86
C ALA A 23 -6.98 -3.66 -0.17
N ALA A 24 -7.47 -2.66 -0.92
CA ALA A 24 -7.78 -1.34 -0.39
C ALA A 24 -8.81 -1.41 0.76
N VAL A 25 -9.90 -2.15 0.58
CA VAL A 25 -10.92 -2.35 1.63
C VAL A 25 -10.30 -2.99 2.87
N SER A 26 -9.51 -4.05 2.67
CA SER A 26 -8.90 -4.79 3.78
C SER A 26 -7.90 -3.94 4.57
N ILE A 27 -7.10 -3.11 3.88
CA ILE A 27 -6.14 -2.19 4.52
C ILE A 27 -6.86 -1.14 5.35
N VAL A 28 -7.89 -0.49 4.77
CA VAL A 28 -8.67 0.53 5.50
C VAL A 28 -9.33 -0.08 6.74
N MET A 29 -9.83 -1.32 6.65
CA MET A 29 -10.38 -2.02 7.80
C MET A 29 -9.31 -2.34 8.85
N VAL A 30 -8.12 -2.82 8.44
CA VAL A 30 -6.99 -3.06 9.37
C VAL A 30 -6.60 -1.77 10.08
N ASP A 31 -6.43 -0.66 9.35
CA ASP A 31 -6.07 0.63 9.92
C ASP A 31 -7.13 1.13 10.90
N PHE A 32 -8.41 1.07 10.53
CA PHE A 32 -9.51 1.46 11.41
C PHE A 32 -9.54 0.63 12.70
N LEU A 33 -9.39 -0.69 12.56
CA LEU A 33 -9.35 -1.61 13.70
C LEU A 33 -8.15 -1.31 14.59
N ALA A 34 -6.96 -1.15 14.02
CA ALA A 34 -5.71 -0.84 14.72
C ALA A 34 -5.79 0.44 15.56
N PHE A 35 -6.48 1.49 15.07
CA PHE A 35 -6.61 2.75 15.81
C PHE A 35 -7.73 2.75 16.86
N ASN A 36 -8.83 2.02 16.61
CA ASN A 36 -10.05 2.17 17.41
C ASN A 36 -10.27 1.05 18.44
N ARG A 37 -9.69 -0.13 18.23
CA ARG A 37 -9.79 -1.28 19.15
C ARG A 37 -8.40 -1.89 19.29
N GLN A 38 -7.89 -2.09 20.51
CA GLN A 38 -6.59 -2.75 20.73
C GLN A 38 -6.73 -3.76 21.86
N GLY A 39 -5.93 -4.84 21.82
CA GLY A 39 -5.77 -5.76 22.95
C GLY A 39 -6.84 -6.86 23.12
N SER A 40 -7.67 -7.14 22.11
CA SER A 40 -8.57 -8.31 22.13
C SER A 40 -8.04 -9.44 21.23
N PRO A 41 -8.01 -10.71 21.70
CA PRO A 41 -7.63 -11.85 20.87
C PRO A 41 -8.53 -12.04 19.63
N ALA A 42 -9.81 -11.69 19.74
CA ALA A 42 -10.74 -11.76 18.61
C ALA A 42 -10.41 -10.72 17.53
N LEU A 43 -9.99 -9.52 17.96
CA LEU A 43 -9.53 -8.47 17.07
C LEU A 43 -8.23 -8.85 16.36
N ALA A 44 -7.26 -9.41 17.10
CA ALA A 44 -6.00 -9.85 16.50
C ALA A 44 -6.22 -10.88 15.38
N ARG A 45 -7.12 -11.85 15.60
CA ARG A 45 -7.53 -12.80 14.55
C ARG A 45 -8.21 -12.12 13.35
N MET A 46 -9.00 -11.08 13.57
CA MET A 46 -9.64 -10.34 12.47
C MET A 46 -8.61 -9.57 11.64
N ILE A 47 -7.67 -8.89 12.30
CA ILE A 47 -6.55 -8.18 11.65
C ILE A 47 -5.71 -9.16 10.83
N ASP A 48 -5.39 -10.33 11.37
CA ASP A 48 -4.60 -11.36 10.67
C ASP A 48 -5.32 -11.90 9.42
N ARG A 49 -6.64 -12.15 9.51
CA ARG A 49 -7.46 -12.53 8.36
C ARG A 49 -7.46 -11.45 7.28
N LEU A 50 -7.64 -10.19 7.65
CA LEU A 50 -7.62 -9.08 6.69
C LEU A 50 -6.23 -8.92 6.07
N ALA A 51 -5.16 -9.07 6.85
CA ALA A 51 -3.79 -9.06 6.33
C ALA A 51 -3.53 -10.21 5.34
N THR A 52 -4.10 -11.38 5.59
CA THR A 52 -4.08 -12.51 4.64
C THR A 52 -4.81 -12.16 3.34
N VAL A 53 -5.96 -11.48 3.40
CA VAL A 53 -6.65 -10.99 2.19
C VAL A 53 -5.79 -10.00 1.42
N VAL A 54 -5.08 -9.10 2.11
CA VAL A 54 -4.13 -8.17 1.46
C VAL A 54 -3.00 -8.93 0.76
N LEU A 55 -2.42 -9.94 1.42
CA LEU A 55 -1.39 -10.79 0.83
C LEU A 55 -1.88 -11.51 -0.43
N LEU A 56 -3.05 -12.17 -0.36
CA LEU A 56 -3.66 -12.86 -1.50
C LEU A 56 -3.97 -11.88 -2.64
N SER A 57 -4.45 -10.68 -2.31
CA SER A 57 -4.69 -9.62 -3.29
C SER A 57 -3.39 -9.17 -3.95
N LEU A 58 -2.29 -9.04 -3.20
CA LEU A 58 -0.98 -8.69 -3.73
C LEU A 58 -0.44 -9.78 -4.67
N LEU A 59 -0.62 -11.06 -4.33
CA LEU A 59 -0.27 -12.18 -5.22
C LEU A 59 -1.12 -12.16 -6.50
N ALA A 60 -2.41 -11.87 -6.39
CA ALA A 60 -3.29 -11.73 -7.55
C ALA A 60 -2.89 -10.54 -8.44
N LEU A 61 -2.48 -9.41 -7.85
CA LEU A 61 -1.96 -8.24 -8.58
C LEU A 61 -0.69 -8.59 -9.35
N TRP A 62 0.24 -9.33 -8.74
CA TRP A 62 1.43 -9.84 -9.42
C TRP A 62 1.09 -10.76 -10.57
N ALA A 63 0.26 -11.78 -10.33
CA ALA A 63 -0.11 -12.77 -11.34
C ALA A 63 -0.79 -12.09 -12.54
N THR A 64 -1.86 -11.33 -12.29
CA THR A 64 -2.61 -10.63 -13.35
C THR A 64 -1.76 -9.56 -14.04
N GLY A 65 -0.94 -8.82 -13.30
CA GLY A 65 -0.05 -7.79 -13.84
C GLY A 65 1.01 -8.38 -14.77
N LEU A 66 1.69 -9.45 -14.36
CA LEU A 66 2.66 -10.16 -15.19
C LEU A 66 2.02 -10.77 -16.43
N THR A 67 0.81 -11.34 -16.32
CA THR A 67 0.09 -11.83 -17.50
C THR A 67 -0.17 -10.71 -18.52
N VAL A 68 -0.64 -9.54 -18.07
CA VAL A 68 -0.87 -8.39 -18.97
C VAL A 68 0.44 -7.91 -19.59
N ILE A 69 1.54 -7.86 -18.84
CA ILE A 69 2.86 -7.50 -19.37
C ILE A 69 3.31 -8.51 -20.43
N GLY A 70 3.12 -9.81 -20.17
CA GLY A 70 3.45 -10.87 -21.13
C GLY A 70 2.66 -10.76 -22.42
N ILE A 71 1.36 -10.44 -22.34
CA ILE A 71 0.51 -10.22 -23.53
C ILE A 71 0.96 -8.96 -24.29
N ASP A 72 1.25 -7.86 -23.59
CA ASP A 72 1.52 -6.56 -24.22
C ASP A 72 2.95 -6.42 -24.76
N THR A 73 3.92 -7.14 -24.19
CA THR A 73 5.35 -6.98 -24.48
C THR A 73 6.06 -8.27 -24.88
N GLY A 74 5.43 -9.43 -24.71
CA GLY A 74 6.11 -10.73 -24.88
C GLY A 74 7.26 -10.95 -23.89
N PHE A 75 7.34 -10.17 -22.81
CA PHE A 75 8.51 -10.08 -21.92
C PHE A 75 9.81 -9.66 -22.63
N ASP A 76 9.73 -8.93 -23.74
CA ASP A 76 10.90 -8.34 -24.38
C ASP A 76 11.54 -7.29 -23.44
N PRO A 77 12.79 -7.50 -22.99
CA PRO A 77 13.47 -6.58 -22.09
C PRO A 77 13.58 -5.16 -22.66
N HIS A 78 13.71 -5.02 -23.98
CA HIS A 78 13.85 -3.72 -24.63
C HIS A 78 12.53 -2.93 -24.58
N LEU A 79 11.39 -3.58 -24.88
CA LEU A 79 10.06 -2.96 -24.77
C LEU A 79 9.71 -2.57 -23.32
N ILE A 80 10.10 -3.40 -22.36
CA ILE A 80 9.90 -3.11 -20.93
C ILE A 80 10.78 -1.95 -20.47
N ALA A 81 12.06 -1.94 -20.85
CA ALA A 81 13.02 -0.91 -20.44
C ALA A 81 12.65 0.48 -20.98
N GLN A 82 12.05 0.56 -22.16
CA GLN A 82 11.60 1.83 -22.74
C GLN A 82 10.32 2.38 -22.08
N ASN A 83 9.56 1.55 -21.38
CA ASN A 83 8.31 1.96 -20.74
C ASN A 83 8.54 2.37 -19.29
N GLY A 84 8.96 3.63 -19.10
CA GLY A 84 9.26 4.17 -17.76
C GLY A 84 8.11 4.07 -16.76
N LYS A 85 6.85 4.17 -17.21
CA LYS A 85 5.67 3.95 -16.35
C LYS A 85 5.58 2.50 -15.89
N LEU A 86 5.82 1.54 -16.79
CA LEU A 86 5.81 0.11 -16.45
C LEU A 86 6.92 -0.23 -15.45
N LEU A 87 8.13 0.27 -15.68
CA LEU A 87 9.24 0.11 -14.73
C LEU A 87 8.91 0.68 -13.35
N ALA A 88 8.29 1.86 -13.30
CA ALA A 88 7.85 2.46 -12.04
C ALA A 88 6.80 1.60 -11.32
N LYS A 89 5.84 1.02 -12.05
CA LYS A 89 4.86 0.09 -11.48
C LYS A 89 5.53 -1.14 -10.88
N LEU A 90 6.44 -1.77 -11.63
CA LEU A 90 7.18 -2.96 -11.18
C LEU A 90 8.03 -2.67 -9.93
N LEU A 91 8.72 -1.52 -9.90
CA LEU A 91 9.51 -1.13 -8.74
C LEU A 91 8.61 -0.90 -7.52
N VAL A 92 7.52 -0.15 -7.66
CA VAL A 92 6.62 0.17 -6.55
C VAL A 92 5.95 -1.08 -5.99
N VAL A 93 5.47 -1.99 -6.83
CA VAL A 93 4.87 -3.25 -6.35
C VAL A 93 5.92 -4.16 -5.69
N THR A 94 7.18 -4.10 -6.13
CA THR A 94 8.30 -4.80 -5.46
C THR A 94 8.58 -4.22 -4.08
N ILE A 95 8.69 -2.89 -3.98
CA ILE A 95 8.86 -2.19 -2.69
C ILE A 95 7.69 -2.54 -1.75
N LEU A 96 6.46 -2.53 -2.26
CA LEU A 96 5.27 -2.87 -1.51
C LEU A 96 5.29 -4.32 -1.01
N SER A 97 5.80 -5.25 -1.83
CA SER A 97 5.94 -6.67 -1.45
C SER A 97 6.96 -6.86 -0.33
N ILE A 98 8.12 -6.19 -0.44
CA ILE A 98 9.14 -6.19 0.61
C ILE A 98 8.60 -5.55 1.89
N ASN A 99 7.89 -4.42 1.77
CA ASN A 99 7.28 -3.74 2.91
C ASN A 99 6.20 -4.60 3.59
N GLY A 100 5.46 -5.41 2.82
CA GLY A 100 4.47 -6.36 3.34
C GLY A 100 5.08 -7.37 4.31
N VAL A 101 6.31 -7.84 4.05
CA VAL A 101 7.06 -8.68 4.99
C VAL A 101 7.30 -7.93 6.31
N GLY A 102 7.67 -6.64 6.22
CA GLY A 102 7.80 -5.77 7.38
C GLY A 102 6.51 -5.62 8.19
N VAL A 103 5.36 -5.50 7.51
CA VAL A 103 4.04 -5.44 8.15
C VAL A 103 3.77 -6.72 8.95
N HIS A 104 3.91 -7.90 8.32
CA HIS A 104 3.60 -9.17 8.97
C HIS A 104 4.56 -9.52 10.12
N LEU A 105 5.87 -9.26 9.95
CA LEU A 105 6.87 -9.64 10.95
C LEU A 105 7.00 -8.62 12.09
N TYR A 106 6.76 -7.33 11.84
CA TYR A 106 6.99 -6.28 12.84
C TYR A 106 5.74 -5.55 13.29
N VAL A 107 4.83 -5.19 12.39
CA VAL A 107 3.68 -4.32 12.72
C VAL A 107 2.55 -5.13 13.34
N LEU A 108 2.15 -6.24 12.73
CA LEU A 108 1.02 -7.04 13.22
C LEU A 108 1.23 -7.60 14.63
N PRO A 109 2.41 -8.14 15.01
CA PRO A 109 2.63 -8.61 16.38
C PRO A 109 2.45 -7.50 17.42
N ARG A 110 2.90 -6.28 17.11
CA ARG A 110 2.76 -5.10 17.98
C ARG A 110 1.31 -4.61 18.07
N LEU A 111 0.49 -4.85 17.05
CA LEU A 111 -0.94 -4.54 17.08
C LEU A 111 -1.73 -5.54 17.95
N ALA A 112 -1.29 -6.80 17.99
CA ALA A 112 -1.88 -7.82 18.84
C ALA A 112 -1.60 -7.55 20.33
N ASP A 113 -0.39 -7.09 20.65
CA ASP A 113 0.02 -6.70 22.00
C ASP A 113 -0.48 -5.30 22.37
N GLY A 114 -1.75 -5.20 22.80
CA GLY A 114 -2.45 -3.94 23.11
C GLY A 114 -1.83 -3.01 24.16
N GLY A 115 -0.70 -3.38 24.78
CA GLY A 115 0.10 -2.53 25.67
C GLY A 115 1.19 -1.71 24.96
N GLN A 116 1.45 -1.96 23.67
CA GLN A 116 2.63 -1.42 22.96
C GLN A 116 2.33 -0.17 22.10
N ARG A 117 1.42 0.71 22.52
CA ARG A 117 1.03 1.90 21.73
C ARG A 117 2.21 2.82 21.39
N THR A 118 3.16 2.98 22.30
CA THR A 118 4.39 3.75 22.05
C THR A 118 5.31 3.07 21.05
N ALA A 119 5.42 1.74 21.10
CA ALA A 119 6.21 0.96 20.13
C ALA A 119 5.57 0.95 18.73
N LEU A 120 4.24 0.91 18.66
CA LEU A 120 3.48 1.09 17.40
C LEU A 120 3.71 2.46 16.75
N LEU A 121 4.02 3.47 17.56
CA LEU A 121 4.37 4.83 17.13
C LEU A 121 5.88 5.06 17.10
N GLY A 122 6.66 3.99 17.15
CA GLY A 122 8.11 4.01 16.91
C GLY A 122 8.41 4.36 15.46
N SER A 123 9.62 4.88 15.21
CA SER A 123 10.04 5.30 13.87
C SER A 123 9.92 4.16 12.85
N LEU A 124 10.38 2.96 13.18
CA LEU A 124 10.34 1.82 12.25
C LEU A 124 8.90 1.44 11.84
N THR A 125 7.98 1.28 12.80
CA THR A 125 6.58 0.95 12.52
C THR A 125 5.91 2.05 11.71
N LEU A 126 6.21 3.31 12.03
CA LEU A 126 5.73 4.45 11.27
C LEU A 126 6.25 4.41 9.82
N SER A 127 7.53 4.05 9.61
CA SER A 127 8.14 3.97 8.27
C SER A 127 7.44 2.93 7.42
N ILE A 128 7.22 1.75 7.99
CA ILE A 128 6.51 0.66 7.33
C ILE A 128 5.08 1.09 6.95
N GLY A 129 4.39 1.80 7.84
CA GLY A 129 3.06 2.35 7.59
C GLY A 129 3.05 3.39 6.46
N VAL A 130 4.00 4.33 6.46
CA VAL A 130 4.12 5.37 5.42
C VAL A 130 4.41 4.75 4.05
N VAL A 131 5.38 3.84 3.98
CA VAL A 131 5.70 3.13 2.73
C VAL A 131 4.48 2.36 2.23
N SER A 132 3.74 1.70 3.11
CA SER A 132 2.51 0.98 2.74
C SER A 132 1.47 1.93 2.14
N ALA A 133 1.07 2.97 2.89
CA ALA A 133 0.01 3.90 2.49
C ALA A 133 0.34 4.62 1.17
N VAL A 134 1.57 5.11 1.04
CA VAL A 134 2.02 5.80 -0.18
C VAL A 134 2.10 4.83 -1.36
N SER A 135 2.62 3.61 -1.18
CA SER A 135 2.78 2.65 -2.29
C SER A 135 1.45 2.19 -2.85
N TRP A 136 0.45 1.94 -2.00
CA TRP A 136 -0.90 1.60 -2.45
C TRP A 136 -1.57 2.77 -3.20
N GLY A 137 -1.52 3.97 -2.63
CA GLY A 137 -2.05 5.17 -3.31
C GLY A 137 -1.33 5.47 -4.63
N TYR A 138 -0.01 5.30 -4.65
CA TYR A 138 0.81 5.51 -5.84
C TYR A 138 0.56 4.47 -6.92
N ALA A 139 0.34 3.20 -6.56
CA ALA A 139 -0.05 2.15 -7.50
C ALA A 139 -1.39 2.48 -8.19
N ALA A 140 -2.38 2.99 -7.44
CA ALA A 140 -3.64 3.47 -8.00
C ALA A 140 -3.42 4.63 -8.98
N PHE A 141 -2.59 5.61 -8.60
CA PHE A 141 -2.20 6.73 -9.46
C PHE A 141 -1.53 6.27 -10.76
N LEU A 142 -0.56 5.35 -10.70
CA LEU A 142 0.10 4.80 -11.90
C LEU A 142 -0.88 4.07 -12.83
N GLY A 143 -2.00 3.57 -12.29
CA GLY A 143 -3.12 3.03 -13.06
C GLY A 143 -3.67 4.03 -14.09
N ILE A 144 -3.79 5.30 -13.71
CA ILE A 144 -4.40 6.38 -14.51
C ILE A 144 -3.38 7.35 -15.14
N ALA A 145 -2.11 7.32 -14.72
CA ALA A 145 -1.07 8.25 -15.14
C ALA A 145 -0.55 8.08 -16.59
N LYS A 146 -1.38 7.59 -17.53
CA LYS A 146 -0.99 7.45 -18.94
C LYS A 146 -0.67 8.81 -19.58
N ALA A 147 -1.42 9.86 -19.24
CA ALA A 147 -1.19 11.20 -19.76
C ALA A 147 0.18 11.79 -19.37
N LEU A 148 0.76 11.35 -18.25
CA LEU A 148 2.06 11.84 -17.77
C LEU A 148 3.24 11.04 -18.32
N SER A 149 2.98 9.89 -18.96
CA SER A 149 4.04 8.99 -19.45
C SER A 149 5.01 9.66 -20.45
N PRO A 150 4.56 10.49 -21.41
CA PRO A 150 5.47 11.18 -22.34
C PRO A 150 6.37 12.23 -21.67
N HIS A 151 5.99 12.72 -20.49
CA HIS A 151 6.66 13.86 -19.85
C HIS A 151 7.63 13.46 -18.74
N LEU A 152 7.33 12.39 -17.98
CA LEU A 152 8.10 12.04 -16.79
C LEU A 152 9.21 11.00 -17.02
N GLY A 153 9.02 10.08 -17.98
CA GLY A 153 9.88 8.89 -18.08
C GLY A 153 9.94 8.10 -16.76
N PHE A 154 10.89 7.17 -16.62
CA PHE A 154 11.07 6.41 -15.38
C PHE A 154 11.50 7.30 -14.21
N GLY A 155 12.52 8.14 -14.42
CA GLY A 155 13.08 9.00 -13.38
C GLY A 155 12.06 9.96 -12.76
N GLY A 156 11.18 10.56 -13.57
CA GLY A 156 10.14 11.46 -13.07
C GLY A 156 9.08 10.74 -12.22
N PHE A 157 8.68 9.52 -12.60
CA PHE A 157 7.80 8.71 -11.75
C PHE A 157 8.48 8.32 -10.43
N ILE A 158 9.76 7.98 -10.43
CA ILE A 158 10.46 7.65 -9.18
C ILE A 158 10.66 8.87 -8.29
N ALA A 159 10.98 10.03 -8.89
CA ALA A 159 11.07 11.29 -8.15
C ALA A 159 9.74 11.66 -7.48
N LEU A 160 8.62 11.50 -8.18
CA LEU A 160 7.28 11.75 -7.62
C LEU A 160 6.96 10.78 -6.48
N TYR A 161 7.30 9.50 -6.63
CA TYR A 161 7.13 8.50 -5.57
C TYR A 161 7.97 8.84 -4.33
N ALA A 162 9.25 9.18 -4.52
CA ALA A 162 10.15 9.57 -3.43
C ALA A 162 9.65 10.84 -2.72
N LEU A 163 9.17 11.83 -3.47
CA LEU A 163 8.56 13.04 -2.91
C LEU A 163 7.31 12.69 -2.08
N ALA A 164 6.43 11.82 -2.59
CA ALA A 164 5.24 11.39 -1.86
C ALA A 164 5.60 10.69 -0.55
N ILE A 165 6.62 9.83 -0.55
CA ILE A 165 7.16 9.19 0.66
C ILE A 165 7.69 10.23 1.65
N ALA A 166 8.51 11.18 1.19
CA ALA A 166 9.08 12.21 2.05
C ALA A 166 8.01 13.09 2.70
N LEU A 167 7.01 13.54 1.92
CA LEU A 167 5.90 14.34 2.44
C LEU A 167 5.04 13.56 3.43
N ALA A 168 4.68 12.32 3.11
CA ALA A 168 3.93 11.46 4.01
C ALA A 168 4.71 11.17 5.31
N TRP A 169 6.03 11.00 5.22
CA TRP A 169 6.91 10.84 6.37
C TRP A 169 6.92 12.07 7.27
N MET A 170 7.05 13.26 6.68
CA MET A 170 6.97 14.53 7.41
C MET A 170 5.63 14.68 8.13
N VAL A 171 4.50 14.40 7.45
CA VAL A 171 3.16 14.42 8.06
C VAL A 171 3.08 13.41 9.20
N ALA A 172 3.58 12.20 9.01
CA ALA A 172 3.54 11.14 10.01
C ALA A 172 4.30 11.53 11.29
N VAL A 173 5.49 12.12 11.15
CA VAL A 173 6.35 12.49 12.29
C VAL A 173 5.91 13.79 12.96
N LEU A 174 5.59 14.83 12.19
CA LEU A 174 5.30 16.16 12.71
C LEU A 174 3.85 16.29 13.20
N ILE A 175 2.93 15.51 12.64
CA ILE A 175 1.49 15.69 12.87
C ILE A 175 0.87 14.45 13.54
N VAL A 176 1.04 13.27 12.95
CA VAL A 176 0.33 12.06 13.41
C VAL A 176 0.88 11.56 14.74
N ARG A 177 2.20 11.31 14.82
CA ARG A 177 2.86 10.76 16.01
C ARG A 177 2.62 11.59 17.28
N PRO A 178 2.79 12.94 17.29
CA PRO A 178 2.57 13.73 18.49
C PRO A 178 1.11 13.75 18.94
N ARG A 179 0.15 13.75 18.01
CA ARG A 179 -1.28 13.73 18.34
C ARG A 179 -1.73 12.41 18.96
N LEU A 180 -1.18 11.29 18.47
CA LEU A 180 -1.52 9.97 18.98
C LEU A 180 -0.83 9.64 20.31
N LEU A 181 0.31 10.26 20.62
CA LEU A 181 1.01 10.11 21.90
C LEU A 181 0.41 10.97 23.03
N ARG A 182 -0.45 11.96 22.74
CA ARG A 182 -1.10 12.75 23.80
C ARG A 182 -1.98 11.86 24.70
N PRO A 183 -1.86 11.98 26.04
CA PRO A 183 -2.72 11.25 26.97
C PRO A 183 -4.21 11.55 26.71
N ARG A 184 -5.04 10.51 26.63
CA ARG A 184 -6.49 10.61 26.35
C ARG A 184 -7.25 11.54 27.31
N GLY A 185 -6.72 11.81 28.51
CA GLY A 185 -7.31 12.73 29.50
C GLY A 185 -7.29 14.21 29.10
N LEU A 186 -6.26 14.67 28.37
CA LEU A 186 -6.15 16.08 27.94
C LEU A 186 -7.04 16.39 26.73
N GLN A 187 -7.31 15.40 25.88
CA GLN A 187 -8.22 15.56 24.73
C GLN A 187 -9.68 15.77 25.17
N LYS A 188 -10.13 15.06 26.21
CA LYS A 188 -11.49 15.25 26.77
C LYS A 188 -11.65 16.60 27.45
N ALA A 189 -10.61 17.08 28.16
CA ALA A 189 -10.64 18.39 28.79
C ALA A 189 -10.66 19.54 27.77
N GLN A 190 -9.92 19.43 26.66
CA GLN A 190 -9.92 20.45 25.60
C GLN A 190 -11.21 20.44 24.75
N ALA A 191 -11.82 19.29 24.53
CA ALA A 191 -13.10 19.19 23.82
C ALA A 191 -14.31 19.62 24.66
N ALA A 192 -14.17 19.75 25.98
CA ALA A 192 -15.21 20.24 26.88
C ALA A 192 -15.17 21.77 27.10
N ILE A 193 -14.17 22.46 26.55
CA ILE A 193 -13.94 23.91 26.68
C ILE A 193 -14.27 24.65 25.36
N LEU A 194 -14.60 23.92 24.29
CA LEU A 194 -15.15 24.43 23.03
C LEU A 194 -16.64 24.10 22.95
#